data_AF-A0A8S9XY38-F1
#
_entry.id   AF-A0A8S9XY38-F1
#
_cell.length_a   1.000
_cell.length_b   1.000
_cell.length_c   1.000
_cell.angle_alpha   90.00
_cell.angle_beta   90.00
_cell.angle_gamma   90.00
#
_symmetry.space_group_name_H-M   'P 1'
#
loop_
_entity.id
_entity.type
_entity.pdbx_description
1 polymer ?
#
loop_
_entity_poly.entity_id
_entity_poly.type
_entity_poly.pdbx_seq_one_letter_code
_entity_poly.pdbx_strand_id
1 'polypeptide(L)'
;MRTCSDCFKTFSHAGDLRHHRQLYHQLEKRPPVHYFCYYCNFKTLYKYNLSKHVKAHLTQKRKKTRNNNVCSLCGTFECVDRKLMVDHYKSAHEVLLNEQTLNFNSWDQFLAWKLDTENAECCKFVMRDGKKQRERFIVSKYRCFRDGHFLAKGSGTRRLKLKGSCRINGICPASLTARKHLSSGAVSVRYIAAHVGHYAEIGRLNLTLEEKNEIAHKLAAGVPIGTILDSLRESINNGEVNRIHLTTRKDLWNIRNTLHLQNGSTLHADDRTSVEAWLSTG
;
A
#
# COMPACT_ATOMS: atom_id res chain seq x y z
N MET A 1 46.45 -22.66 45.04
CA MET A 1 47.23 -21.93 44.02
C MET A 1 47.85 -22.94 43.07
N ARG A 2 47.91 -22.64 41.76
CA ARG A 2 48.49 -23.55 40.76
C ARG A 2 49.74 -22.93 40.16
N THR A 3 50.83 -23.68 40.09
CA THR A 3 52.14 -23.16 39.71
C THR A 3 52.55 -23.66 38.32
N CYS A 4 53.18 -22.79 37.52
CA CYS A 4 53.77 -23.19 36.25
C CYS A 4 54.98 -24.08 36.51
N SER A 5 55.06 -25.25 35.86
CA SER A 5 56.19 -26.17 36.00
C SER A 5 57.46 -25.63 35.37
N ASP A 6 57.32 -24.75 34.38
CA ASP A 6 58.42 -24.37 33.49
C ASP A 6 59.11 -23.08 33.96
N CYS A 7 58.40 -22.23 34.73
CA CYS A 7 58.95 -20.98 35.26
C CYS A 7 58.47 -20.62 36.68
N PHE A 8 57.84 -21.57 37.37
CA PHE A 8 57.44 -21.51 38.79
C PHE A 8 56.54 -20.33 39.23
N LYS A 9 55.92 -19.61 38.29
CA LYS A 9 54.92 -18.57 38.58
C LYS A 9 53.60 -19.18 39.08
N THR A 10 53.04 -18.63 40.15
CA THR A 10 51.78 -19.05 40.77
C THR A 10 50.58 -18.27 40.23
N PHE A 11 49.48 -18.97 40.00
CA PHE A 11 48.24 -18.42 39.49
C PHE A 11 47.03 -18.87 40.33
N SER A 12 46.04 -18.00 40.40
CA SER A 12 44.81 -18.18 41.18
C SER A 12 43.85 -19.17 40.51
N HIS A 13 43.71 -19.13 39.18
CA HIS A 13 42.78 -19.99 38.44
C HIS A 13 43.49 -20.86 37.37
N ALA A 14 42.90 -22.03 37.06
CA ALA A 14 43.47 -22.94 36.05
C ALA A 14 43.46 -22.35 34.63
N GLY A 15 42.49 -21.50 34.31
CA GLY A 15 42.42 -20.83 33.01
C GLY A 15 43.64 -19.95 32.76
N ASP A 16 44.06 -19.20 33.78
CA ASP A 16 45.17 -18.27 33.71
C ASP A 16 46.51 -19.00 33.57
N LEU A 17 46.71 -20.06 34.36
CA LEU A 17 47.90 -20.91 34.21
C LEU A 17 47.97 -21.54 32.81
N ARG A 18 46.84 -22.01 32.28
CA ARG A 18 46.77 -22.60 30.93
C ARG A 18 47.12 -21.56 29.86
N HIS A 19 46.58 -20.34 29.97
CA HIS A 19 46.88 -19.25 29.05
C HIS A 19 48.35 -18.81 29.13
N HIS A 20 48.90 -18.70 30.34
CA HIS A 20 50.32 -18.41 30.56
C HIS A 20 51.22 -19.46 29.88
N ARG A 21 50.94 -20.75 30.07
CA ARG A 21 51.71 -21.81 29.38
C ARG A 21 51.59 -21.73 27.86
N GLN A 22 50.41 -21.38 27.35
CA GLN A 22 50.18 -21.24 25.91
C GLN A 22 50.96 -20.09 25.27
N LEU A 23 51.11 -18.96 25.98
CA LEU A 23 51.79 -17.78 25.43
C LEU A 23 53.30 -17.83 25.57
N TYR A 24 53.80 -18.36 26.68
CA TYR A 24 55.21 -18.25 27.05
C TYR A 24 55.99 -19.55 26.94
N HIS A 25 55.31 -20.72 26.89
CA HIS A 25 55.95 -22.04 26.91
C HIS A 25 55.55 -22.96 25.74
N GLN A 26 54.60 -22.58 24.88
CA GLN A 26 54.31 -23.33 23.65
C GLN A 26 55.08 -22.77 22.46
N LEU A 27 55.98 -23.58 21.89
CA LEU A 27 56.83 -23.24 20.75
C LEU A 27 56.11 -23.26 19.38
N GLU A 28 54.83 -23.61 19.30
CA GLU A 28 54.06 -23.59 18.04
C GLU A 28 52.76 -22.80 18.19
N LYS A 29 52.69 -21.65 17.50
CA LYS A 29 51.49 -20.81 17.40
C LYS A 29 50.43 -21.52 16.57
N ARG A 30 49.37 -22.03 17.21
CA ARG A 30 48.19 -22.54 16.48
C ARG A 30 47.62 -21.45 15.56
N PRO A 31 47.30 -21.76 14.29
CA PRO A 31 46.76 -20.77 13.37
C PRO A 31 45.39 -20.24 13.85
N PRO A 32 45.11 -18.95 13.65
CA PRO A 32 43.90 -18.34 14.19
C PRO A 32 42.66 -18.86 13.45
N VAL A 33 41.69 -19.36 14.21
CA VAL A 33 40.41 -19.85 13.68
C VAL A 33 39.60 -18.67 13.16
N HIS A 34 39.21 -18.75 11.88
CA HIS A 34 38.36 -17.75 11.24
C HIS A 34 36.89 -18.16 11.33
N TYR A 35 36.03 -17.19 11.59
CA TYR A 35 34.58 -17.30 11.56
C TYR A 35 34.06 -16.68 10.26
N PHE A 36 33.19 -17.38 9.55
CA PHE A 36 32.68 -16.99 8.23
C PHE A 36 31.20 -16.61 8.29
N CYS A 37 30.80 -15.63 7.49
CA CYS A 37 29.39 -15.33 7.26
C CYS A 37 28.80 -16.30 6.23
N TYR A 38 27.60 -16.79 6.51
CA TYR A 38 26.86 -17.64 5.57
C TYR A 38 26.29 -16.85 4.38
N TYR A 39 26.02 -15.56 4.56
CA TYR A 39 25.33 -14.72 3.58
C TYR A 39 26.27 -13.92 2.65
N CYS A 40 27.56 -13.87 2.94
CA CYS A 40 28.57 -13.20 2.10
C CYS A 40 29.99 -13.66 2.43
N ASN A 41 30.99 -13.20 1.67
CA ASN A 41 32.40 -13.59 1.84
C ASN A 41 33.12 -12.92 3.03
N PHE A 42 32.38 -12.40 4.01
CA PHE A 42 32.98 -11.80 5.21
C PHE A 42 33.53 -12.87 6.15
N LYS A 43 34.77 -12.69 6.62
CA LYS A 43 35.42 -13.55 7.63
C LYS A 43 36.10 -12.71 8.71
N THR A 44 36.16 -13.21 9.92
CA THR A 44 36.76 -12.52 11.06
C THR A 44 37.32 -13.49 12.09
N LEU A 45 38.27 -13.05 12.92
CA LEU A 45 38.83 -13.87 13.99
C LEU A 45 37.98 -13.90 15.26
N TYR A 46 36.94 -13.06 15.35
CA TYR A 46 36.15 -12.89 16.57
C TYR A 46 34.66 -13.17 16.34
N LYS A 47 34.09 -14.09 17.14
CA LYS A 47 32.67 -14.45 17.09
C LYS A 47 31.72 -13.26 17.31
N TYR A 48 32.11 -12.30 18.15
CA TYR A 48 31.35 -11.06 18.37
C TYR A 48 31.21 -10.24 17.07
N ASN A 49 32.30 -10.11 16.30
CA ASN A 49 32.29 -9.38 15.03
C ASN A 49 31.41 -10.08 13.99
N LEU A 50 31.45 -11.42 13.92
CA LEU A 50 30.56 -12.19 13.05
C LEU A 50 29.09 -12.00 13.45
N SER A 51 28.78 -12.03 14.75
CA SER A 51 27.41 -11.82 15.25
C SER A 51 26.89 -10.41 14.92
N LYS A 52 27.70 -9.37 15.10
CA LYS A 52 27.36 -7.99 14.71
C LYS A 52 27.15 -7.86 13.20
N HIS A 53 28.01 -8.50 12.41
CA HIS A 53 27.93 -8.53 10.96
C HIS A 53 26.67 -9.27 10.45
N VAL A 54 26.37 -10.45 10.97
CA VAL A 54 25.16 -11.22 10.62
C VAL A 54 23.89 -10.47 11.05
N LYS A 55 23.92 -9.78 12.21
CA LYS A 55 22.83 -8.86 12.57
C LYS A 55 22.63 -7.80 11.50
N ALA A 56 23.67 -7.25 10.87
CA ALA A 56 23.52 -6.29 9.78
C ALA A 56 22.86 -6.88 8.52
N HIS A 57 23.00 -8.18 8.24
CA HIS A 57 22.19 -8.87 7.22
C HIS A 57 20.71 -8.93 7.60
N LEU A 58 20.41 -9.24 8.86
CA LEU A 58 19.04 -9.35 9.39
C LEU A 58 18.38 -7.98 9.65
N THR A 59 19.19 -6.95 9.93
CA THR A 59 18.78 -5.57 10.18
C THR A 59 19.09 -4.65 9.01
N GLN A 60 19.24 -5.20 7.79
CA GLN A 60 19.08 -4.42 6.57
C GLN A 60 17.66 -3.82 6.55
N LYS A 61 17.47 -2.71 7.27
CA LYS A 61 16.71 -1.59 6.77
C LYS A 61 17.38 -1.27 5.45
N ARG A 62 16.85 -1.83 4.36
CA ARG A 62 17.19 -1.43 3.00
C ARG A 62 17.28 0.09 3.05
N LYS A 63 18.45 0.66 2.73
CA LYS A 63 18.50 2.05 2.29
C LYS A 63 17.32 2.18 1.34
N LYS A 64 16.42 3.18 1.52
CA LYS A 64 15.27 3.38 0.64
C LYS A 64 15.76 3.62 -0.79
N THR A 65 16.15 2.54 -1.48
CA THR A 65 16.16 2.48 -2.92
C THR A 65 14.74 2.84 -3.31
N ARG A 66 14.57 3.74 -4.29
CA ARG A 66 13.26 4.11 -4.81
C ARG A 66 12.41 2.84 -4.89
N ASN A 67 11.19 2.86 -4.36
CA ASN A 67 10.29 1.70 -4.41
C ASN A 67 10.16 1.30 -5.88
N ASN A 68 10.90 0.25 -6.28
CA ASN A 68 10.79 -0.29 -7.61
C ASN A 68 9.39 -0.86 -7.76
N ASN A 69 8.80 -0.67 -8.94
CA ASN A 69 7.57 -1.31 -9.29
C ASN A 69 7.91 -2.70 -9.82
N VAL A 70 7.33 -3.71 -9.20
CA VAL A 70 7.46 -5.10 -9.63
C VAL A 70 6.34 -5.37 -10.65
N CYS A 71 6.66 -6.07 -11.72
CA CYS A 71 5.67 -6.51 -12.70
C CYS A 71 4.66 -7.46 -12.04
N SER A 72 3.37 -7.18 -12.21
CA SER A 72 2.30 -7.98 -11.60
C SER A 72 2.02 -9.31 -12.31
N LEU A 73 2.64 -9.56 -13.48
CA LEU A 73 2.45 -10.79 -14.25
C LEU A 73 3.58 -11.80 -14.02
N CYS A 74 4.85 -11.36 -14.05
CA CYS A 74 5.99 -12.27 -13.82
C CYS A 74 6.58 -12.19 -12.41
N GLY A 75 6.41 -11.08 -11.69
CA GLY A 75 7.04 -10.88 -10.37
C GLY A 75 8.57 -10.76 -10.39
N THR A 76 9.22 -10.93 -11.54
CA THR A 76 10.69 -10.94 -11.67
C THR A 76 11.25 -9.63 -12.23
N PHE A 77 10.50 -8.92 -13.06
CA PHE A 77 10.90 -7.63 -13.61
C PHE A 77 10.59 -6.50 -12.64
N GLU A 78 11.57 -5.61 -12.43
CA GLU A 78 11.45 -4.43 -11.57
C GLU A 78 11.91 -3.16 -12.28
N CYS A 79 11.13 -2.08 -12.18
CA CYS A 79 11.55 -0.78 -12.70
C CYS A 79 10.98 0.41 -11.93
N VAL A 80 11.69 1.54 -11.97
CA VAL A 80 11.24 2.79 -11.32
C VAL A 80 10.23 3.53 -12.20
N ASP A 81 10.43 3.52 -13.52
CA ASP A 81 9.60 4.28 -14.47
C ASP A 81 8.39 3.48 -14.91
N ARG A 82 7.23 4.14 -14.95
CA ARG A 82 6.00 3.61 -15.50
C ARG A 82 6.10 3.31 -16.98
N LYS A 83 6.80 4.14 -17.75
CA LYS A 83 6.94 3.91 -19.20
C LYS A 83 7.64 2.58 -19.46
N LEU A 84 8.72 2.30 -18.71
CA LEU A 84 9.43 1.03 -18.79
C LEU A 84 8.53 -0.17 -18.43
N MET A 85 7.66 -0.05 -17.42
CA MET A 85 6.73 -1.13 -17.09
C MET A 85 5.69 -1.35 -18.18
N VAL A 86 5.17 -0.27 -18.77
CA VAL A 86 4.22 -0.32 -19.90
C VAL A 86 4.86 -1.00 -21.10
N ASP A 87 6.13 -0.66 -21.42
CA ASP A 87 6.87 -1.28 -22.51
C ASP A 87 7.17 -2.76 -22.23
N HIS A 88 7.51 -3.12 -20.98
CA HIS A 88 7.67 -4.51 -20.54
C HIS A 88 6.39 -5.33 -20.69
N TYR A 89 5.21 -4.76 -20.35
CA TYR A 89 3.94 -5.44 -20.58
C TYR A 89 3.70 -5.73 -22.06
N LYS A 90 4.09 -4.82 -22.97
CA LYS A 90 3.97 -5.04 -24.41
C LYS A 90 4.95 -6.10 -24.92
N SER A 91 6.22 -6.06 -24.51
CA SER A 91 7.28 -6.88 -25.10
C SER A 91 7.45 -8.26 -24.46
N ALA A 92 7.28 -8.38 -23.15
CA ALA A 92 7.51 -9.63 -22.42
C ALA A 92 6.23 -10.42 -22.14
N HIS A 93 5.07 -9.75 -22.20
CA HIS A 93 3.77 -10.33 -21.88
C HIS A 93 2.75 -10.15 -23.00
N GLU A 94 3.15 -9.54 -24.13
CA GLU A 94 2.29 -9.33 -25.31
C GLU A 94 0.94 -8.66 -24.97
N VAL A 95 0.93 -7.84 -23.92
CA VAL A 95 -0.30 -7.18 -23.49
C VAL A 95 -0.67 -6.11 -24.51
N LEU A 96 -1.85 -6.27 -25.11
CA LEU A 96 -2.42 -5.31 -26.05
C LEU A 96 -2.91 -4.06 -25.31
N LEU A 97 -2.05 -3.05 -25.24
CA LEU A 97 -2.39 -1.73 -24.72
C LEU A 97 -3.01 -0.89 -25.85
N ASN A 98 -4.28 -1.14 -26.16
CA ASN A 98 -5.04 -0.41 -27.17
C ASN A 98 -5.15 1.07 -26.78
N GLU A 99 -4.28 1.91 -27.33
CA GLU A 99 -4.27 3.34 -27.09
C GLU A 99 -5.22 4.03 -28.06
N GLN A 100 -6.20 4.75 -27.51
CA GLN A 100 -7.21 5.46 -28.28
C GLN A 100 -7.06 6.96 -28.08
N THR A 101 -7.31 7.73 -29.15
CA THR A 101 -7.43 9.19 -29.08
C THR A 101 -8.89 9.57 -29.30
N LEU A 102 -9.48 10.20 -28.29
CA LEU A 102 -10.88 10.65 -28.29
C LEU A 102 -10.91 12.17 -28.21
N ASN A 103 -11.84 12.80 -28.91
CA ASN A 103 -12.01 14.24 -28.92
C ASN A 103 -13.43 14.58 -28.47
N PHE A 104 -13.54 15.60 -27.61
CA PHE A 104 -14.79 16.08 -27.04
C PHE A 104 -14.87 17.59 -27.23
N ASN A 105 -16.09 18.11 -27.40
CA ASN A 105 -16.29 19.54 -27.61
C ASN A 105 -16.22 20.33 -26.30
N SER A 106 -16.49 19.69 -25.17
CA SER A 106 -16.47 20.31 -23.86
C SER A 106 -15.87 19.40 -22.79
N TRP A 107 -15.54 20.00 -21.64
CA TRP A 107 -15.08 19.26 -20.47
C TRP A 107 -16.17 18.36 -19.88
N ASP A 108 -17.43 18.78 -19.95
CA ASP A 108 -18.54 18.02 -19.39
C ASP A 108 -18.84 16.77 -20.20
N GLN A 109 -18.74 16.83 -21.54
CA GLN A 109 -18.83 15.64 -22.40
C GLN A 109 -17.73 14.62 -22.07
N PHE A 110 -16.50 15.09 -21.84
CA PHE A 110 -15.42 14.24 -21.37
C PHE A 110 -15.73 13.60 -20.01
N LEU A 111 -16.28 14.36 -19.06
CA LEU A 111 -16.62 13.83 -17.74
C LEU A 111 -17.74 12.79 -17.81
N ALA A 112 -18.76 13.01 -18.63
CA ALA A 112 -19.84 12.04 -18.88
C ALA A 112 -19.28 10.74 -19.46
N TRP A 113 -18.53 10.83 -20.57
CA TRP A 113 -17.87 9.65 -21.17
C TRP A 113 -16.97 8.91 -20.18
N LYS A 114 -16.19 9.64 -19.38
CA LYS A 114 -15.33 9.06 -18.36
C LYS A 114 -16.15 8.29 -17.32
N LEU A 115 -17.26 8.86 -16.85
CA LEU A 115 -18.14 8.22 -15.88
C LEU A 115 -18.75 6.94 -16.45
N ASP A 116 -19.25 6.99 -17.68
CA ASP A 116 -19.82 5.83 -18.37
C ASP A 116 -18.78 4.70 -18.53
N THR A 117 -17.56 5.07 -18.93
CA THR A 117 -16.43 4.13 -19.04
C THR A 117 -16.07 3.50 -17.69
N GLU A 118 -16.03 4.32 -16.62
CA GLU A 118 -15.74 3.84 -15.26
C GLU A 118 -16.80 2.85 -14.76
N ASN A 119 -18.07 3.10 -15.07
CA ASN A 119 -19.18 2.21 -14.70
C ASN A 119 -19.12 0.90 -15.50
N ALA A 120 -18.99 0.99 -16.82
CA ALA A 120 -18.93 -0.17 -17.71
C ALA A 120 -17.76 -1.11 -17.38
N GLU A 121 -16.60 -0.56 -17.05
CA GLU A 121 -15.39 -1.35 -16.72
C GLU A 121 -15.24 -1.63 -15.22
N CYS A 122 -16.21 -1.23 -14.38
CA CYS A 122 -16.16 -1.34 -12.92
C CYS A 122 -14.83 -0.81 -12.34
N CYS A 123 -14.37 0.32 -12.86
CA CYS A 123 -13.08 0.91 -12.58
C CYS A 123 -13.22 2.38 -12.16
N LYS A 124 -12.13 2.99 -11.69
CA LYS A 124 -12.06 4.44 -11.44
C LYS A 124 -10.72 4.98 -11.91
N PHE A 125 -10.75 6.12 -12.58
CA PHE A 125 -9.63 6.92 -13.02
C PHE A 125 -9.52 8.17 -12.13
N VAL A 126 -8.45 8.24 -11.36
CA VAL A 126 -8.21 9.30 -10.38
C VAL A 126 -6.99 10.14 -10.74
N MET A 127 -7.08 11.44 -10.52
CA MET A 127 -5.92 12.33 -10.58
C MET A 127 -5.09 12.15 -9.31
N ARG A 128 -3.80 11.88 -9.49
CA ARG A 128 -2.82 11.83 -8.39
C ARG A 128 -2.05 13.14 -8.26
N ASP A 129 -1.86 13.80 -9.39
CA ASP A 129 -1.21 15.09 -9.52
C ASP A 129 -2.28 16.13 -9.87
N GLY A 130 -2.03 17.39 -9.51
CA GLY A 130 -2.88 18.51 -9.93
C GLY A 130 -2.86 18.72 -11.45
N LYS A 131 -3.81 19.51 -11.93
CA LYS A 131 -3.86 19.96 -13.33
C LYS A 131 -2.59 20.76 -13.63
N LYS A 132 -1.97 20.51 -14.78
CA LYS A 132 -0.79 21.24 -15.24
C LYS A 132 -1.17 22.15 -16.39
N GLN A 133 -1.12 23.44 -16.16
CA GLN A 133 -1.26 24.42 -17.24
C GLN A 133 0.01 24.43 -18.08
N ARG A 134 -0.18 24.35 -19.39
CA ARG A 134 0.81 24.66 -20.42
C ARG A 134 0.26 25.83 -21.24
N GLU A 135 1.10 26.40 -22.09
CA GLU A 135 0.80 27.62 -22.85
C GLU A 135 -0.61 27.65 -23.47
N ARG A 136 -1.00 26.62 -24.24
CA ARG A 136 -2.33 26.55 -24.90
C ARG A 136 -3.29 25.52 -24.30
N PHE A 137 -2.83 24.72 -23.33
CA PHE A 137 -3.57 23.55 -22.86
C PHE A 137 -3.50 23.36 -21.35
N ILE A 138 -4.60 22.95 -20.75
CA ILE A 138 -4.63 22.37 -19.40
C ILE A 138 -4.55 20.86 -19.54
N VAL A 139 -3.52 20.25 -18.95
CA VAL A 139 -3.30 18.80 -18.99
C VAL A 139 -3.69 18.18 -17.66
N SER A 140 -4.61 17.21 -17.73
CA SER A 140 -5.11 16.43 -16.59
C SER A 140 -4.75 14.96 -16.81
N LYS A 141 -3.95 14.38 -15.92
CA LYS A 141 -3.52 12.98 -16.00
C LYS A 141 -4.25 12.14 -14.95
N TYR A 142 -4.92 11.10 -15.41
CA TYR A 142 -5.65 10.18 -14.56
C TYR A 142 -5.08 8.77 -14.71
N ARG A 143 -5.10 8.03 -13.61
CA ARG A 143 -4.62 6.64 -13.56
C ARG A 143 -5.66 5.79 -12.86
N CYS A 144 -5.66 4.49 -13.12
CA CYS A 144 -6.47 3.55 -12.37
C CYS A 144 -6.34 3.79 -10.86
N PHE A 145 -7.47 3.76 -10.14
CA PHE A 145 -7.54 3.95 -8.70
C PHE A 145 -6.70 2.93 -7.92
N ARG A 146 -6.51 1.74 -8.49
CA ARG A 146 -5.71 0.66 -7.92
C ARG A 146 -4.22 0.77 -8.22
N ASP A 147 -3.81 1.64 -9.15
CA ASP A 147 -2.42 1.88 -9.53
C ASP A 147 -1.56 2.34 -8.36
N GLY A 148 -0.32 1.85 -8.29
CA GLY A 148 0.72 2.28 -7.36
C GLY A 148 0.78 1.51 -6.05
N HIS A 149 1.58 2.05 -5.12
CA HIS A 149 1.88 1.44 -3.82
C HIS A 149 1.02 1.99 -2.69
N PHE A 150 0.67 1.14 -1.74
CA PHE A 150 0.10 1.56 -0.47
C PHE A 150 1.18 2.20 0.41
N LEU A 151 0.95 3.45 0.80
CA LEU A 151 1.78 4.14 1.79
C LEU A 151 1.03 4.14 3.11
N ALA A 152 1.52 3.36 4.08
CA ALA A 152 1.01 3.41 5.45
C ALA A 152 1.27 4.81 6.03
N LYS A 153 0.23 5.40 6.66
CA LYS A 153 0.32 6.65 7.41
C LYS A 153 0.01 6.37 8.88
N GLY A 154 0.70 7.06 9.80
CA GLY A 154 0.54 6.90 11.24
C GLY A 154 1.58 6.00 11.90
N SER A 155 1.40 5.70 13.18
CA SER A 155 2.35 4.95 14.02
C SER A 155 2.31 3.42 13.84
N GLY A 156 1.43 2.90 12.97
CA GLY A 156 1.32 1.46 12.71
C GLY A 156 0.69 0.65 13.86
N THR A 157 0.06 1.31 14.82
CA THR A 157 -0.57 0.67 15.99
C THR A 157 -1.80 -0.17 15.64
N ARG A 158 -2.47 0.10 14.52
CA ARG A 158 -3.62 -0.69 14.05
C ARG A 158 -3.19 -1.69 12.98
N ARG A 159 -3.62 -2.94 13.13
CA ARG A 159 -3.50 -3.97 12.08
C ARG A 159 -4.26 -3.53 10.82
N LEU A 160 -3.72 -3.89 9.65
CA LEU A 160 -4.43 -3.69 8.39
C LEU A 160 -5.72 -4.50 8.36
N LYS A 161 -6.73 -3.97 7.68
CA LYS A 161 -7.99 -4.68 7.42
C LYS A 161 -7.68 -5.96 6.62
N LEU A 162 -8.46 -7.03 6.85
CA LEU A 162 -8.36 -8.29 6.08
C LEU A 162 -8.38 -8.09 4.57
N LYS A 163 -9.24 -7.17 4.10
CA LYS A 163 -9.34 -6.80 2.68
C LYS A 163 -8.09 -6.12 2.11
N GLY A 164 -7.19 -5.64 2.97
CA GLY A 164 -5.96 -4.96 2.56
C GLY A 164 -6.21 -3.60 1.90
N SER A 165 -5.18 -3.09 1.24
CA SER A 165 -5.24 -1.83 0.48
C SER A 165 -6.00 -2.02 -0.84
N CYS A 166 -6.60 -0.95 -1.36
CA CYS A 166 -7.12 -0.95 -2.74
C CYS A 166 -5.99 -0.91 -3.79
N ARG A 167 -4.76 -0.59 -3.38
CA ARG A 167 -3.57 -0.53 -4.24
C ARG A 167 -3.04 -1.93 -4.53
N ILE A 168 -2.63 -2.15 -5.78
CA ILE A 168 -2.04 -3.43 -6.22
C ILE A 168 -0.54 -3.55 -5.89
N ASN A 169 0.09 -2.49 -5.35
CA ASN A 169 1.53 -2.42 -5.12
C ASN A 169 2.35 -2.70 -6.39
N GLY A 170 1.85 -2.17 -7.50
CA GLY A 170 2.39 -2.34 -8.84
C GLY A 170 1.84 -1.28 -9.77
N ILE A 171 2.13 -1.41 -11.06
CA ILE A 171 1.71 -0.46 -12.07
C ILE A 171 0.60 -1.08 -12.91
N CYS A 172 -0.57 -0.45 -12.88
CA CYS A 172 -1.65 -0.79 -13.79
C CYS A 172 -1.56 0.17 -15.00
N PRO A 173 -1.45 -0.30 -16.25
CA PRO A 173 -1.24 0.57 -17.42
C PRO A 173 -2.46 1.44 -17.75
N ALA A 174 -3.66 1.01 -17.35
CA ALA A 174 -4.90 1.76 -17.53
C ALA A 174 -4.78 3.21 -17.04
N SER A 175 -4.94 4.13 -17.97
CA SER A 175 -4.79 5.56 -17.74
C SER A 175 -5.42 6.38 -18.84
N LEU A 176 -5.73 7.64 -18.52
CA LEU A 176 -6.15 8.61 -19.51
C LEU A 176 -5.44 9.95 -19.28
N THR A 177 -5.13 10.64 -20.37
CA THR A 177 -4.52 11.97 -20.36
C THR A 177 -5.40 12.90 -21.16
N ALA A 178 -6.16 13.74 -20.46
CA ALA A 178 -7.02 14.75 -21.06
C ALA A 178 -6.24 16.07 -21.24
N ARG A 179 -6.38 16.69 -22.41
CA ARG A 179 -5.81 17.99 -22.77
C ARG A 179 -6.96 18.90 -23.16
N LYS A 180 -7.28 19.88 -22.32
CA LYS A 180 -8.29 20.90 -22.60
C LYS A 180 -7.61 22.10 -23.25
N HIS A 181 -8.06 22.49 -24.43
CA HIS A 181 -7.62 23.70 -25.10
C HIS A 181 -8.20 24.94 -24.43
N LEU A 182 -7.37 25.96 -24.19
CA LEU A 182 -7.78 27.14 -23.43
C LEU A 182 -8.74 28.06 -24.18
N SER A 183 -8.58 28.21 -25.50
CA SER A 183 -9.42 29.15 -26.27
C SER A 183 -10.71 28.52 -26.78
N SER A 184 -10.67 27.27 -27.27
CA SER A 184 -11.87 26.60 -27.82
C SER A 184 -12.63 25.77 -26.81
N GLY A 185 -12.05 25.48 -25.63
CA GLY A 185 -12.65 24.58 -24.64
C GLY A 185 -12.65 23.09 -25.02
N ALA A 186 -12.30 22.75 -26.27
CA ALA A 186 -12.23 21.38 -26.78
C ALA A 186 -11.23 20.53 -25.99
N VAL A 187 -11.53 19.24 -25.87
CA VAL A 187 -10.75 18.29 -25.07
C VAL A 187 -10.29 17.13 -25.92
N SER A 188 -8.99 16.89 -25.97
CA SER A 188 -8.42 15.68 -26.58
C SER A 188 -7.88 14.75 -25.51
N VAL A 189 -8.25 13.48 -25.57
CA VAL A 189 -7.97 12.47 -24.55
C VAL A 189 -7.23 11.30 -25.17
N ARG A 190 -6.05 11.00 -24.65
CA ARG A 190 -5.37 9.73 -24.90
C ARG A 190 -5.77 8.73 -23.82
N TYR A 191 -6.35 7.61 -24.18
CA TYR A 191 -6.91 6.61 -23.28
C TYR A 191 -6.30 5.22 -23.53
N ILE A 192 -5.97 4.53 -22.44
CA ILE A 192 -5.55 3.12 -22.42
C ILE A 192 -6.51 2.40 -21.47
N ALA A 193 -7.32 1.48 -22.01
CA ALA A 193 -8.31 0.70 -21.26
C ALA A 193 -7.70 -0.49 -20.50
N ALA A 194 -6.60 -1.03 -21.01
CA ALA A 194 -6.03 -2.28 -20.50
C ALA A 194 -5.59 -2.19 -19.03
N HIS A 195 -6.20 -3.02 -18.18
CA HIS A 195 -5.82 -3.21 -16.78
C HIS A 195 -4.91 -4.43 -16.62
N VAL A 196 -3.86 -4.31 -15.80
CA VAL A 196 -2.91 -5.40 -15.50
C VAL A 196 -2.69 -5.47 -14.00
N GLY A 197 -2.59 -6.70 -13.48
CA GLY A 197 -2.33 -6.97 -12.06
C GLY A 197 -3.55 -6.89 -11.15
N HIS A 198 -4.75 -6.71 -11.71
CA HIS A 198 -6.00 -6.82 -10.96
C HIS A 198 -7.20 -7.05 -11.89
N TYR A 199 -8.26 -7.59 -11.30
CA TYR A 199 -9.56 -7.71 -11.95
C TYR A 199 -10.47 -6.51 -11.63
N ALA A 200 -11.54 -6.41 -12.39
CA ALA A 200 -12.68 -5.56 -12.08
C ALA A 200 -13.39 -6.13 -10.85
N GLU A 201 -13.24 -5.46 -9.71
CA GLU A 201 -13.84 -5.88 -8.44
C GLU A 201 -14.75 -4.74 -7.93
N ILE A 202 -16.06 -4.85 -8.15
CA ILE A 202 -17.05 -3.84 -7.71
C ILE A 202 -16.90 -3.53 -6.22
N GLY A 203 -16.65 -4.55 -5.40
CA GLY A 203 -16.44 -4.40 -3.96
C GLY A 203 -15.21 -3.56 -3.59
N ARG A 204 -14.22 -3.37 -4.47
CA ARG A 204 -13.03 -2.54 -4.24
C ARG A 204 -13.27 -1.06 -4.53
N LEU A 205 -14.37 -0.74 -5.21
CA LEU A 205 -14.77 0.64 -5.46
C LEU A 205 -15.20 1.33 -4.16
N ASN A 206 -15.08 2.64 -4.14
CA ASN A 206 -15.63 3.47 -3.07
C ASN A 206 -17.01 3.98 -3.47
N LEU A 207 -17.88 4.09 -2.48
CA LEU A 207 -19.13 4.86 -2.61
C LEU A 207 -18.80 6.27 -3.10
N THR A 208 -19.60 6.77 -4.05
CA THR A 208 -19.51 8.16 -4.53
C THR A 208 -19.92 9.12 -3.42
N LEU A 209 -19.76 10.42 -3.67
CA LEU A 209 -20.19 11.43 -2.71
C LEU A 209 -21.72 11.47 -2.63
N GLU A 210 -22.37 11.34 -3.77
CA GLU A 210 -23.82 11.32 -3.93
C GLU A 210 -24.44 10.12 -3.18
N GLU A 211 -23.91 8.91 -3.39
CA GLU A 211 -24.35 7.70 -2.68
C GLU A 211 -24.16 7.83 -1.16
N LYS A 212 -23.03 8.43 -0.72
CA LYS A 212 -22.80 8.68 0.71
C LYS A 212 -23.79 9.69 1.29
N ASN A 213 -24.11 10.74 0.54
CA ASN A 213 -25.06 11.76 0.96
C ASN A 213 -26.47 11.17 1.05
N GLU A 214 -26.89 10.35 0.09
CA GLU A 214 -28.18 9.65 0.15
C GLU A 214 -28.29 8.77 1.41
N ILE A 215 -27.25 7.96 1.68
CA ILE A 215 -27.19 7.13 2.89
C ILE A 215 -27.22 8.01 4.15
N ALA A 216 -26.49 9.12 4.14
CA ALA A 216 -26.44 10.06 5.26
C ALA A 216 -27.79 10.70 5.55
N HIS A 217 -28.54 11.10 4.52
CA HIS A 217 -29.89 11.64 4.67
C HIS A 217 -30.84 10.62 5.29
N LYS A 218 -30.81 9.36 4.84
CA LYS A 218 -31.61 8.27 5.44
C LYS A 218 -31.24 8.02 6.90
N LEU A 219 -29.95 8.05 7.23
CA LEU A 219 -29.46 7.93 8.61
C LEU A 219 -29.92 9.10 9.50
N ALA A 220 -29.87 10.33 8.98
CA ALA A 220 -30.31 11.53 9.70
C ALA A 220 -31.82 11.51 9.97
N ALA A 221 -32.61 10.93 9.06
CA ALA A 221 -34.05 10.72 9.22
C ALA A 221 -34.42 9.58 10.20
N GLY A 222 -33.42 8.94 10.84
CA GLY A 222 -33.67 7.87 11.82
C GLY A 222 -34.09 6.52 11.21
N VAL A 223 -33.92 6.33 9.89
CA VAL A 223 -34.27 5.06 9.23
C VAL A 223 -33.38 3.94 9.79
N PRO A 224 -33.95 2.80 10.21
CA PRO A 224 -33.16 1.68 10.72
C PRO A 224 -32.12 1.19 9.72
N ILE A 225 -30.91 0.88 10.22
CA ILE A 225 -29.78 0.43 9.39
C ILE A 225 -30.15 -0.78 8.51
N GLY A 226 -30.95 -1.71 9.04
CA GLY A 226 -31.44 -2.87 8.28
C GLY A 226 -32.23 -2.45 7.05
N THR A 227 -33.25 -1.61 7.26
CA THR A 227 -34.11 -1.06 6.19
C THR A 227 -33.31 -0.29 5.13
N ILE A 228 -32.29 0.48 5.53
CA ILE A 228 -31.43 1.15 4.55
C ILE A 228 -30.71 0.10 3.69
N LEU A 229 -30.08 -0.91 4.31
CA LEU A 229 -29.38 -1.96 3.58
C LEU A 229 -30.29 -2.76 2.64
N ASP A 230 -31.52 -3.05 3.06
CA ASP A 230 -32.47 -3.79 2.25
C ASP A 230 -32.96 -2.94 1.07
N SER A 231 -33.29 -1.66 1.29
CA SER A 231 -33.64 -0.72 0.21
C SER A 231 -32.52 -0.56 -0.82
N LEU A 232 -31.25 -0.61 -0.39
CA LEU A 232 -30.10 -0.54 -1.28
C LEU A 232 -29.88 -1.84 -2.06
N ARG A 233 -30.34 -2.99 -1.58
CA ARG A 233 -30.24 -4.27 -2.32
C ARG A 233 -31.43 -4.44 -3.25
N GLU A 234 -32.59 -3.96 -2.87
CA GLU A 234 -33.81 -3.97 -3.68
C GLU A 234 -33.71 -3.01 -4.89
N SER A 235 -32.83 -2.02 -4.85
CA SER A 235 -32.58 -1.10 -5.96
C SER A 235 -31.73 -1.68 -7.11
N ILE A 236 -31.42 -2.99 -7.07
CA ILE A 236 -30.73 -3.67 -8.16
C ILE A 236 -31.67 -3.72 -9.38
N ASN A 237 -31.31 -2.99 -10.43
CA ASN A 237 -32.04 -2.99 -11.69
C ASN A 237 -31.37 -3.95 -12.68
N ASN A 238 -32.17 -4.76 -13.38
CA ASN A 238 -31.72 -5.62 -14.49
C ASN A 238 -30.53 -6.56 -14.18
N GLY A 239 -30.31 -6.89 -12.91
CA GLY A 239 -29.18 -7.72 -12.47
C GLY A 239 -27.82 -7.00 -12.42
N GLU A 240 -27.77 -5.70 -12.67
CA GLU A 240 -26.54 -4.92 -12.59
C GLU A 240 -26.21 -4.56 -11.13
N VAL A 241 -25.12 -5.13 -10.61
CA VAL A 241 -24.67 -4.90 -9.24
C VAL A 241 -23.63 -3.79 -9.18
N ASN A 242 -24.01 -2.63 -8.64
CA ASN A 242 -23.11 -1.51 -8.33
C ASN A 242 -22.50 -1.57 -6.92
N ARG A 243 -21.52 -0.68 -6.65
CA ARG A 243 -20.84 -0.60 -5.35
C ARG A 243 -21.81 -0.31 -4.20
N ILE A 244 -22.86 0.48 -4.42
CA ILE A 244 -23.83 0.81 -3.38
C ILE A 244 -24.59 -0.41 -2.83
N HIS A 245 -24.85 -1.44 -3.65
CA HIS A 245 -25.56 -2.64 -3.18
C HIS A 245 -24.67 -3.56 -2.32
N LEU A 246 -23.34 -3.40 -2.39
CA LEU A 246 -22.37 -4.06 -1.51
C LEU A 246 -22.09 -3.27 -0.21
N THR A 247 -22.94 -2.29 0.11
CA THR A 247 -22.82 -1.52 1.35
C THR A 247 -22.98 -2.42 2.57
N THR A 248 -22.11 -2.21 3.56
CA THR A 248 -22.11 -2.99 4.81
C THR A 248 -22.54 -2.13 5.99
N ARG A 249 -23.00 -2.75 7.08
CA ARG A 249 -23.27 -2.02 8.35
C ARG A 249 -22.11 -1.15 8.80
N LYS A 250 -20.86 -1.60 8.55
CA LYS A 250 -19.66 -0.83 8.88
C LYS A 250 -19.51 0.42 7.98
N ASP A 251 -19.92 0.36 6.72
CA ASP A 251 -19.94 1.52 5.83
C ASP A 251 -20.92 2.58 6.35
N LEU A 252 -22.15 2.18 6.71
CA LEU A 252 -23.13 3.09 7.31
C LEU A 252 -22.62 3.73 8.61
N TRP A 253 -21.97 2.95 9.48
CA TRP A 253 -21.37 3.47 10.70
C TRP A 253 -20.23 4.46 10.42
N ASN A 254 -19.37 4.18 9.44
CA ASN A 254 -18.32 5.11 9.04
C ASN A 254 -18.91 6.40 8.46
N ILE A 255 -19.97 6.31 7.65
CA ILE A 255 -20.66 7.48 7.07
C ILE A 255 -21.28 8.34 8.18
N ARG A 256 -22.01 7.71 9.12
CA ARG A 256 -22.59 8.38 10.30
C ARG A 256 -21.55 9.17 11.09
N ASN A 257 -20.40 8.54 11.37
CA ASN A 257 -19.33 9.17 12.14
C ASN A 257 -18.59 10.27 11.37
N THR A 258 -18.43 10.12 10.06
CA THR A 258 -17.72 11.11 9.23
C THR A 258 -18.52 12.40 9.05
N LEU A 259 -19.86 12.29 9.06
CA LEU A 259 -20.75 13.43 8.86
C LEU A 259 -21.27 14.04 10.17
N HIS A 260 -20.72 13.62 11.32
CA HIS A 260 -21.11 14.09 12.65
C HIS A 260 -22.63 14.15 12.85
N LEU A 261 -23.38 13.21 12.26
CA LEU A 261 -24.83 13.11 12.43
C LEU A 261 -25.09 12.75 13.90
N GLN A 262 -25.28 13.76 14.73
CA GLN A 262 -25.59 13.60 16.14
C GLN A 262 -26.92 12.87 16.28
N ASN A 263 -26.91 11.79 17.06
CA ASN A 263 -27.92 11.55 18.09
C ASN A 263 -27.45 10.44 19.04
N GLY A 264 -27.42 10.78 20.33
CA GLY A 264 -27.65 9.88 21.47
C GLY A 264 -26.45 9.26 22.19
N SER A 265 -25.28 9.13 21.56
CA SER A 265 -24.08 8.62 22.25
C SER A 265 -22.85 8.85 21.38
N THR A 266 -22.18 9.97 21.61
CA THR A 266 -20.77 10.10 21.26
C THR A 266 -20.02 9.03 22.03
N LEU A 267 -19.41 8.05 21.33
CA LEU A 267 -18.38 7.22 21.92
C LEU A 267 -17.25 8.17 22.32
N HIS A 268 -17.15 8.44 23.62
CA HIS A 268 -16.11 9.28 24.17
C HIS A 268 -14.76 8.57 24.01
N ALA A 269 -13.67 9.34 24.00
CA ALA A 269 -12.32 8.79 23.88
C ALA A 269 -11.94 7.85 25.04
N ASP A 270 -12.73 7.90 26.12
CA ASP A 270 -12.65 7.01 27.27
C ASP A 270 -13.87 6.07 27.26
N ASP A 271 -13.60 4.76 27.14
CA ASP A 271 -14.61 3.70 27.11
C ASP A 271 -15.46 3.70 28.39
N ARG A 272 -14.88 4.14 29.51
CA ARG A 272 -15.57 4.18 30.81
C ARG A 272 -16.80 5.10 30.78
N THR A 273 -16.67 6.27 30.16
CA THR A 273 -17.76 7.26 30.08
C THR A 273 -18.89 6.79 29.17
N SER A 274 -18.57 5.96 28.18
CA SER A 274 -19.55 5.40 27.25
C SER A 274 -20.41 4.30 27.90
N VAL A 275 -19.86 3.57 28.87
CA VAL A 275 -20.59 2.57 29.67
C VAL A 275 -21.47 3.23 30.74
N GLU A 276 -20.97 4.29 31.40
CA GLU A 276 -21.76 5.03 32.41
C GLU A 276 -23.02 5.67 31.80
N ALA A 277 -22.94 6.21 30.57
CA ALA A 277 -24.10 6.77 29.85
C ALA A 277 -25.21 5.74 29.55
N TRP A 278 -24.86 4.45 29.43
CA TRP A 278 -25.84 3.35 29.25
C TRP A 278 -26.52 2.94 30.56
N LEU A 279 -25.84 3.12 31.70
CA LEU A 279 -26.38 2.77 33.02
C LEU A 279 -27.27 3.88 33.60
N SER A 280 -27.13 5.13 33.14
CA SER A 280 -27.92 6.26 33.63
C SER A 280 -29.28 6.44 32.94
N THR A 281 -29.60 5.63 31.92
CA THR A 281 -30.91 5.65 31.24
C THR A 281 -31.75 4.40 31.53
N GLY A 282 -31.43 3.67 32.60
CA GLY A 282 -32.20 2.53 33.11
C GLY A 282 -33.17 2.94 34.21
#